data_AF-A0A4S4M650-F1
#
_entry.id   AF-A0A4S4M650-F1
#
_cell.length_a   1.000
_cell.length_b   1.000
_cell.length_c   1.000
_cell.angle_alpha   90.00
_cell.angle_beta   90.00
_cell.angle_gamma   90.00
#
_symmetry.space_group_name_H-M   'P 1'
#
loop_
_entity.id
_entity.type
_entity.pdbx_description
1 polymer ?
#
loop_
_entity_poly.entity_id
_entity_poly.type
_entity_poly.pdbx_seq_one_letter_code
_entity_poly.pdbx_strand_id
1 'polypeptide(L)'
;MLCEVFADVERQLEYAKQKDEEDIEVEQNQVLSQLEVARKVIGALEKFHTDTSRGWKKWENCILGYVILSPLIGFNVGEEGFTENWAVIEIDDFKVDLTNFVENIIDLGITIPVDKFTAYREMWKPSPKTLDHDNNSCIMVIKRGNASDLTIRCLNTIRLITRVYLKSQPGQMSKEVIILSRNSKSGAFSRPGDSGSAVIDGKGRLAGLLTGGAGDTEVSDCTYLTSINFLFKCILEYSLKANLYPSL
;
A
#
# COMPACT_ATOMS: atom_id res chain seq x y z
N MET A 1 -3.56 -5.59 -20.64
CA MET A 1 -4.50 -4.80 -19.84
C MET A 1 -5.31 -3.85 -20.71
N LEU A 2 -4.78 -2.70 -21.17
CA LEU A 2 -5.56 -1.74 -22.01
C LEU A 2 -6.23 -2.38 -23.23
N CYS A 3 -5.46 -3.09 -24.09
CA CYS A 3 -6.01 -3.73 -25.29
C CYS A 3 -7.08 -4.82 -25.01
N GLU A 4 -7.07 -5.42 -23.82
CA GLU A 4 -8.06 -6.43 -23.43
C GLU A 4 -9.37 -5.77 -23.00
N VAL A 5 -9.30 -4.62 -22.30
CA VAL A 5 -10.48 -3.79 -21.98
C VAL A 5 -11.12 -3.24 -23.27
N PHE A 6 -10.31 -2.81 -24.24
CA PHE A 6 -10.81 -2.42 -25.58
C PHE A 6 -11.58 -3.58 -26.25
N ALA A 7 -10.98 -4.77 -26.33
CA ALA A 7 -11.60 -5.92 -26.98
C ALA A 7 -12.88 -6.43 -26.28
N ASP A 8 -12.97 -6.29 -24.94
CA ASP A 8 -14.18 -6.68 -24.20
C ASP A 8 -15.33 -5.68 -24.42
N VAL A 9 -15.05 -4.38 -24.41
CA VAL A 9 -16.05 -3.33 -24.70
C VAL A 9 -16.57 -3.44 -26.14
N GLU A 10 -15.70 -3.67 -27.12
CA GLU A 10 -16.12 -3.94 -28.51
C GLU A 10 -16.97 -5.21 -28.64
N ARG A 11 -16.66 -6.25 -27.86
CA ARG A 11 -17.42 -7.51 -27.86
C ARG A 11 -18.82 -7.33 -27.26
N GLN A 12 -18.96 -6.52 -26.20
CA GLN A 12 -20.27 -6.19 -25.64
C GLN A 12 -21.10 -5.31 -26.59
N LEU A 13 -20.46 -4.38 -27.32
CA LEU A 13 -21.10 -3.58 -28.36
C LEU A 13 -21.75 -4.45 -29.46
N GLU A 14 -21.06 -5.51 -29.88
CA GLU A 14 -21.56 -6.39 -30.94
C GLU A 14 -22.68 -7.33 -30.47
N TYR A 15 -22.66 -7.73 -29.20
CA TYR A 15 -23.70 -8.56 -28.58
C TYR A 15 -25.01 -7.77 -28.35
N ALA A 16 -24.91 -6.49 -27.97
CA ALA A 16 -26.08 -5.63 -27.72
C ALA A 16 -26.91 -5.31 -29.00
N LYS A 17 -26.31 -5.41 -30.19
CA LYS A 17 -26.98 -5.17 -31.48
C LYS A 17 -27.86 -6.33 -31.98
N GLN A 18 -27.90 -7.47 -31.29
CA GLN A 18 -28.46 -8.73 -31.80
C GLN A 18 -29.77 -9.19 -31.11
N LYS A 19 -30.53 -8.28 -30.47
CA LYS A 19 -31.80 -8.62 -29.79
C LYS A 19 -32.91 -7.57 -29.98
N ASP A 20 -34.10 -8.07 -30.26
CA ASP A 20 -35.43 -7.41 -30.26
C ASP A 20 -36.31 -8.08 -29.17
N GLU A 21 -37.32 -7.48 -28.52
CA GLU A 21 -37.80 -6.08 -28.43
C GLU A 21 -38.55 -5.87 -27.07
N GLU A 22 -39.04 -4.65 -26.80
CA GLU A 22 -39.83 -4.18 -25.63
C GLU A 22 -39.13 -3.91 -24.28
N ASP A 23 -38.56 -4.88 -23.54
CA ASP A 23 -37.75 -4.55 -22.31
C ASP A 23 -36.39 -3.90 -22.68
N ILE A 24 -36.08 -3.89 -23.97
CA ILE A 24 -34.76 -3.65 -24.55
C ILE A 24 -34.40 -2.17 -24.61
N GLU A 25 -35.35 -1.24 -24.74
CA GLU A 25 -35.04 0.18 -24.93
C GLU A 25 -34.36 0.79 -23.68
N VAL A 26 -34.69 0.32 -22.48
CA VAL A 26 -34.04 0.73 -21.23
C VAL A 26 -32.64 0.14 -21.12
N GLU A 27 -32.46 -1.16 -21.40
CA GLU A 27 -31.15 -1.82 -21.38
C GLU A 27 -30.20 -1.24 -22.45
N GLN A 28 -30.67 -1.01 -23.68
CA GLN A 28 -29.88 -0.41 -24.75
C GLN A 28 -29.47 1.03 -24.41
N ASN A 29 -30.40 1.86 -23.90
CA ASN A 29 -30.04 3.21 -23.46
C ASN A 29 -29.04 3.20 -22.29
N GLN A 30 -29.17 2.24 -21.37
CA GLN A 30 -28.20 2.07 -20.27
C GLN A 30 -26.82 1.65 -20.80
N VAL A 31 -26.74 0.67 -21.70
CA VAL A 31 -25.49 0.22 -22.35
C VAL A 31 -24.85 1.36 -23.17
N LEU A 32 -25.63 2.11 -23.94
CA LEU A 32 -25.15 3.28 -24.69
C LEU A 32 -24.62 4.38 -23.74
N SER A 33 -25.29 4.62 -22.61
CA SER A 33 -24.80 5.58 -21.61
C SER A 33 -23.49 5.15 -20.96
N GLN A 34 -23.33 3.84 -20.67
CA GLN A 34 -22.08 3.26 -20.17
C GLN A 34 -20.98 3.34 -21.23
N LEU A 35 -21.29 3.13 -22.51
CA LEU A 35 -20.35 3.26 -23.62
C LEU A 35 -19.86 4.71 -23.79
N GLU A 36 -20.77 5.70 -23.70
CA GLU A 36 -20.43 7.13 -23.74
C GLU A 36 -19.51 7.52 -22.57
N VAL A 37 -19.77 6.99 -21.36
CA VAL A 37 -18.90 7.17 -20.19
C VAL A 37 -17.54 6.51 -20.41
N ALA A 38 -17.50 5.24 -20.83
CA ALA A 38 -16.26 4.50 -21.10
C ALA A 38 -15.40 5.20 -22.15
N ARG A 39 -16.01 5.68 -23.25
CA ARG A 39 -15.30 6.43 -24.31
C ARG A 39 -14.71 7.74 -23.79
N LYS A 40 -15.41 8.46 -22.90
CA LYS A 40 -14.89 9.68 -22.24
C LYS A 40 -13.72 9.35 -21.29
N VAL A 41 -13.82 8.27 -20.52
CA VAL A 41 -12.74 7.80 -19.63
C VAL A 41 -11.51 7.38 -20.45
N ILE A 42 -11.69 6.65 -21.55
CA ILE A 42 -10.61 6.25 -22.47
C ILE A 42 -9.93 7.48 -23.06
N GLY A 43 -10.69 8.43 -23.62
CA GLY A 43 -10.10 9.66 -24.20
C GLY A 43 -9.35 10.51 -23.16
N ALA A 44 -9.82 10.55 -21.91
CA ALA A 44 -9.10 11.18 -20.80
C ALA A 44 -7.80 10.43 -20.45
N LEU A 45 -7.83 9.09 -20.43
CA LEU A 45 -6.68 8.24 -20.13
C LEU A 45 -5.62 8.25 -21.25
N GLU A 46 -6.02 8.27 -22.51
CA GLU A 46 -5.12 8.42 -23.67
C GLU A 46 -4.43 9.79 -23.66
N LYS A 47 -5.17 10.85 -23.32
CA LYS A 47 -4.60 12.19 -23.11
C LYS A 47 -3.59 12.18 -21.96
N PHE A 48 -3.97 11.65 -20.80
CA PHE A 48 -3.07 11.53 -19.64
C PHE A 48 -1.81 10.71 -19.98
N HIS A 49 -1.95 9.57 -20.64
CA HIS A 49 -0.82 8.75 -21.10
C HIS A 49 0.09 9.53 -22.06
N THR A 50 -0.48 10.31 -22.97
CA THR A 50 0.27 11.14 -23.94
C THR A 50 1.02 12.26 -23.23
N ASP A 51 0.39 12.95 -22.29
CA ASP A 51 0.98 14.06 -21.55
C ASP A 51 2.09 13.55 -20.60
N THR A 52 1.85 12.45 -19.87
CA THR A 52 2.86 11.75 -19.07
C THR A 52 4.02 11.26 -19.94
N SER A 53 3.74 10.61 -21.08
CA SER A 53 4.76 10.17 -22.05
C SER A 53 5.52 11.31 -22.72
N ARG A 54 5.01 12.54 -22.71
CA ARG A 54 5.72 13.72 -23.23
C ARG A 54 6.61 14.34 -22.15
N GLY A 55 6.10 14.49 -20.93
CA GLY A 55 6.82 15.07 -19.80
C GLY A 55 7.92 14.16 -19.23
N TRP A 56 7.65 12.87 -19.07
CA TRP A 56 8.42 11.96 -18.21
C TRP A 56 9.32 10.97 -18.97
N LYS A 57 9.55 11.19 -20.27
CA LYS A 57 10.44 10.33 -21.10
C LYS A 57 11.93 10.46 -20.76
N LYS A 58 12.33 11.58 -20.16
CA LYS A 58 13.70 11.88 -19.76
C LYS A 58 13.88 11.55 -18.28
N TRP A 59 14.98 10.88 -17.92
CA TRP A 59 15.20 10.46 -16.53
C TRP A 59 15.32 11.67 -15.58
N GLU A 60 15.84 12.80 -16.06
CA GLU A 60 15.91 14.08 -15.35
C GLU A 60 14.50 14.63 -15.00
N ASN A 61 13.50 14.26 -15.79
CA ASN A 61 12.12 14.64 -15.55
C ASN A 61 11.43 13.74 -14.51
N CYS A 62 11.92 12.51 -14.32
CA CYS A 62 11.44 11.55 -13.31
C CYS A 62 12.03 11.77 -11.91
N ILE A 63 12.95 12.72 -11.74
CA ILE A 63 13.40 13.17 -10.41
C ILE A 63 12.27 13.99 -9.79
N LEU A 64 11.64 13.43 -8.74
CA LEU A 64 10.57 14.04 -7.95
C LEU A 64 11.08 14.82 -6.72
N GLY A 65 12.35 14.68 -6.38
CA GLY A 65 12.90 15.13 -5.12
C GLY A 65 14.26 14.51 -4.81
N TYR A 66 14.77 14.77 -3.61
CA TYR A 66 16.13 14.42 -3.20
C TYR A 66 16.14 13.78 -1.81
N VAL A 67 17.01 12.78 -1.61
CA VAL A 67 17.22 12.19 -0.28
C VAL A 67 18.00 13.18 0.59
N ILE A 68 17.33 13.76 1.59
CA ILE A 68 17.95 14.70 2.54
C ILE A 68 18.54 13.99 3.76
N LEU A 69 18.06 12.78 4.07
CA LEU A 69 18.53 11.96 5.17
C LEU A 69 18.36 10.48 4.81
N SER A 70 19.42 9.69 5.02
CA SER A 70 19.39 8.23 4.99
C SER A 70 20.43 7.73 5.99
N PRO A 71 20.04 7.36 7.23
CA PRO A 71 20.98 6.80 8.19
C PRO A 71 21.58 5.50 7.64
N LEU A 72 22.74 5.10 8.17
CA LEU A 72 23.29 3.77 7.89
C LEU A 72 22.34 2.71 8.43
N ILE A 73 22.21 1.58 7.73
CA ILE A 73 21.36 0.48 8.19
C ILE A 73 21.86 0.00 9.56
N GLY A 74 21.03 0.21 10.58
CA GLY A 74 21.33 -0.08 11.97
C GLY A 74 20.50 -1.24 12.51
N PHE A 75 21.08 -2.02 13.42
CA PHE A 75 20.40 -3.09 14.15
C PHE A 75 20.55 -2.81 15.64
N ASN A 76 19.54 -3.16 16.44
CA ASN A 76 19.50 -2.85 17.87
C ASN A 76 19.62 -1.33 18.18
N VAL A 77 18.98 -0.48 17.37
CA VAL A 77 19.07 0.98 17.51
C VAL A 77 18.08 1.54 18.55
N GLY A 78 18.54 2.49 19.37
CA GLY A 78 17.77 3.12 20.43
C GLY A 78 17.50 2.22 21.65
N GLU A 79 16.85 2.75 22.69
CA GLU A 79 16.56 2.01 23.94
C GLU A 79 15.71 0.75 23.73
N GLU A 80 14.80 0.79 22.75
CA GLU A 80 13.99 -0.37 22.37
C GLU A 80 14.72 -1.29 21.38
N GLY A 81 15.85 -0.89 20.80
CA GLY A 81 16.70 -1.75 19.98
C GLY A 81 16.05 -2.18 18.66
N PHE A 82 15.49 -1.26 17.87
CA PHE A 82 14.83 -1.55 16.58
C PHE A 82 15.81 -1.64 15.40
N THR A 83 15.33 -2.15 14.26
CA THR A 83 16.05 -2.05 12.98
C THR A 83 15.82 -0.67 12.36
N GLU A 84 16.91 0.03 12.10
CA GLU A 84 16.92 1.31 11.41
C GLU A 84 17.21 1.10 9.92
N ASN A 85 16.21 1.31 9.08
CA ASN A 85 16.33 1.27 7.62
C ASN A 85 15.23 2.14 6.99
N TRP A 86 15.52 3.43 6.85
CA TRP A 86 14.58 4.45 6.39
C TRP A 86 15.34 5.62 5.75
N ALA A 87 14.63 6.45 4.98
CA ALA A 87 15.17 7.67 4.40
C ALA A 87 14.07 8.75 4.35
N VAL A 88 14.49 10.02 4.34
CA VAL A 88 13.62 11.17 4.07
C VAL A 88 13.94 11.71 2.69
N ILE A 89 12.89 11.88 1.90
CA ILE A 89 12.95 12.50 0.57
C ILE A 89 12.22 13.84 0.68
N GLU A 90 12.92 14.92 0.35
CA GLU A 90 12.30 16.23 0.13
C GLU A 90 11.79 16.27 -1.31
N ILE A 91 10.51 16.60 -1.48
CA ILE A 91 9.85 16.69 -2.79
C ILE A 91 10.16 18.05 -3.42
N ASP A 92 10.49 18.05 -4.71
CA ASP A 92 10.75 19.26 -5.50
C ASP A 92 9.42 19.97 -5.84
N ASP A 93 9.19 21.14 -5.25
CA ASP A 93 7.96 21.93 -5.42
C ASP A 93 7.85 22.60 -6.80
N PHE A 94 8.92 22.62 -7.59
CA PHE A 94 8.85 22.97 -9.02
C PHE A 94 8.36 21.80 -9.89
N LYS A 95 8.40 20.56 -9.38
CA LYS A 95 7.88 19.35 -10.06
C LYS A 95 6.44 19.04 -9.66
N VAL A 96 6.06 19.42 -8.45
CA VAL A 96 4.81 19.01 -7.79
C VAL A 96 4.08 20.24 -7.29
N ASP A 97 2.91 20.51 -7.86
CA ASP A 97 2.06 21.63 -7.44
C ASP A 97 1.50 21.39 -6.03
N LEU A 98 2.15 22.00 -5.04
CA LEU A 98 1.78 21.91 -3.61
C LEU A 98 0.35 22.38 -3.30
N THR A 99 -0.33 23.10 -4.21
CA THR A 99 -1.73 23.49 -4.02
C THR A 99 -2.72 22.34 -4.31
N ASN A 100 -2.29 21.31 -5.05
CA ASN A 100 -3.08 20.13 -5.35
C ASN A 100 -2.45 18.81 -4.88
N PHE A 101 -1.19 18.83 -4.43
CA PHE A 101 -0.49 17.67 -3.90
C PHE A 101 -1.03 17.26 -2.53
N VAL A 102 -1.85 16.21 -2.52
CA VAL A 102 -2.14 15.45 -1.31
C VAL A 102 -0.92 14.56 -1.04
N GLU A 103 -0.22 14.82 0.07
CA GLU A 103 1.14 14.33 0.34
C GLU A 103 1.27 12.79 0.43
N ASN A 104 1.24 12.23 1.65
CA ASN A 104 1.19 10.80 1.84
C ASN A 104 -0.21 10.31 1.45
N ILE A 105 -0.32 9.51 0.40
CA ILE A 105 -1.55 8.80 0.01
C ILE A 105 -1.23 7.30 0.00
N ILE A 106 -2.18 6.48 0.45
CA ILE A 106 -2.17 5.05 0.15
C ILE A 106 -3.38 4.74 -0.74
N ASP A 107 -3.13 4.52 -2.03
CA ASP A 107 -4.16 4.02 -2.95
C ASP A 107 -4.55 2.58 -2.56
N LEU A 108 -5.73 2.44 -1.96
CA LEU A 108 -6.34 1.15 -1.63
C LEU A 108 -7.11 0.53 -2.82
N GLY A 109 -7.20 1.24 -3.95
CA GLY A 109 -7.99 0.85 -5.11
C GLY A 109 -9.51 0.99 -4.89
N ILE A 110 -10.26 0.84 -5.98
CA ILE A 110 -11.72 1.02 -6.03
C ILE A 110 -12.55 -0.05 -5.31
N THR A 111 -11.92 -1.10 -4.77
CA THR A 111 -12.61 -2.34 -4.34
C THR A 111 -13.11 -2.30 -2.90
N ILE A 112 -12.64 -1.36 -2.06
CA ILE A 112 -12.97 -1.34 -0.63
C ILE A 112 -13.58 0.02 -0.23
N PRO A 113 -14.88 0.06 0.08
CA PRO A 113 -15.53 1.25 0.62
C PRO A 113 -14.92 1.70 1.97
N VAL A 114 -14.55 2.99 2.05
CA VAL A 114 -13.83 3.59 3.19
C VAL A 114 -14.63 3.51 4.51
N ASP A 115 -15.96 3.47 4.41
CA ASP A 115 -16.89 3.35 5.54
C ASP A 115 -16.78 2.01 6.29
N LYS A 116 -16.11 0.99 5.72
CA LYS A 116 -15.86 -0.29 6.42
C LYS A 116 -14.84 -0.23 7.56
N PHE A 117 -14.27 0.94 7.89
CA PHE A 117 -13.17 1.05 8.85
C PHE A 117 -13.45 1.88 10.13
N THR A 118 -13.65 1.17 11.26
CA THR A 118 -13.61 1.69 12.66
C THR A 118 -12.97 0.62 13.60
N ALA A 119 -12.60 0.83 14.87
CA ALA A 119 -12.77 1.95 15.82
C ALA A 119 -11.48 2.21 16.66
N TYR A 120 -11.55 3.05 17.70
CA TYR A 120 -10.41 3.82 18.27
C TYR A 120 -9.53 3.12 19.34
N ARG A 121 -8.35 3.73 19.58
CA ARG A 121 -7.27 3.50 20.57
C ARG A 121 -6.30 2.31 20.40
N GLU A 122 -5.03 2.67 20.67
CA GLU A 122 -3.82 1.86 20.87
C GLU A 122 -3.51 0.68 19.93
N MET A 123 -2.55 0.91 19.02
CA MET A 123 -1.86 -0.11 18.23
C MET A 123 -1.09 -1.18 19.03
N TRP A 124 -1.22 -1.17 20.35
CA TRP A 124 -0.59 -2.09 21.29
C TRP A 124 -1.56 -3.12 21.85
N LYS A 125 -2.87 -2.83 21.81
CA LYS A 125 -3.92 -3.69 22.37
C LYS A 125 -5.10 -3.73 21.38
N PRO A 126 -5.37 -4.87 20.74
CA PRO A 126 -6.50 -4.97 19.85
C PRO A 126 -7.80 -4.70 20.60
N SER A 127 -8.76 -4.09 19.90
CA SER A 127 -10.07 -3.77 20.48
C SER A 127 -10.87 -5.07 20.67
N PRO A 128 -11.53 -5.29 21.83
CA PRO A 128 -12.45 -6.42 22.00
C PRO A 128 -13.62 -6.44 20.99
N LYS A 129 -13.83 -5.34 20.25
CA LYS A 129 -14.84 -5.21 19.18
C LYS A 129 -14.28 -5.49 17.77
N THR A 130 -12.97 -5.61 17.63
CA THR A 130 -12.30 -5.91 16.35
C THR A 130 -11.77 -7.34 16.44
N LEU A 131 -12.53 -8.27 15.88
CA LEU A 131 -12.28 -9.70 15.97
C LEU A 131 -11.89 -10.25 14.59
N ASP A 132 -11.02 -11.26 14.56
CA ASP A 132 -10.74 -12.04 13.36
C ASP A 132 -11.81 -13.12 13.11
N HIS A 133 -11.60 -13.93 12.08
CA HIS A 133 -12.48 -15.03 11.70
C HIS A 133 -12.66 -16.07 12.84
N ASP A 134 -11.69 -16.18 13.74
CA ASP A 134 -11.68 -17.13 14.85
C ASP A 134 -12.15 -16.48 16.16
N ASN A 135 -12.81 -15.32 16.04
CA ASN A 135 -13.38 -14.52 17.12
C ASN A 135 -12.32 -13.99 18.13
N ASN A 136 -11.05 -13.90 17.72
CA ASN A 136 -9.95 -13.38 18.53
C ASN A 136 -9.73 -11.89 18.25
N SER A 137 -9.49 -11.11 19.31
CA SER A 137 -9.21 -9.69 19.19
C SER A 137 -7.94 -9.43 18.37
N CYS A 138 -8.06 -8.65 17.29
CA CYS A 138 -6.97 -8.36 16.36
C CYS A 138 -6.91 -6.87 15.95
N ILE A 139 -5.78 -6.44 15.40
CA ILE A 139 -5.65 -5.17 14.67
C ILE A 139 -5.53 -5.53 13.20
N MET A 140 -6.46 -5.08 12.36
CA MET A 140 -6.36 -5.27 10.92
C MET A 140 -5.45 -4.20 10.31
N VAL A 141 -4.48 -4.65 9.51
CA VAL A 141 -3.52 -3.84 8.78
C VAL A 141 -3.54 -4.13 7.29
N ILE A 142 -3.19 -3.12 6.51
CA ILE A 142 -3.37 -3.03 5.07
C ILE A 142 -2.11 -2.43 4.46
N LYS A 143 -1.70 -2.92 3.29
CA LYS A 143 -0.71 -2.25 2.43
C LYS A 143 -1.05 -2.47 0.97
N ARG A 144 -0.57 -1.57 0.11
CA ARG A 144 -0.40 -1.83 -1.33
C ARG A 144 1.09 -2.04 -1.59
N GLY A 145 1.49 -3.28 -1.86
CA GLY A 145 2.87 -3.62 -2.22
C GLY A 145 3.07 -3.67 -3.74
N ASN A 146 4.27 -3.41 -4.23
CA ASN A 146 4.58 -3.48 -5.67
C ASN A 146 4.55 -4.92 -6.20
N ALA A 147 4.83 -5.93 -5.37
CA ALA A 147 4.86 -7.34 -5.76
C ALA A 147 3.64 -8.13 -5.25
N SER A 148 2.88 -7.58 -4.30
CA SER A 148 1.67 -8.22 -3.74
C SER A 148 0.35 -7.56 -4.11
N ASP A 149 0.36 -6.38 -4.73
CA ASP A 149 -0.79 -5.46 -4.76
C ASP A 149 -1.36 -5.20 -3.34
N LEU A 150 -2.67 -4.91 -3.26
CA LEU A 150 -3.39 -4.70 -2.01
C LEU A 150 -3.47 -5.99 -1.18
N THR A 151 -3.00 -5.93 0.06
CA THR A 151 -2.99 -7.05 1.01
C THR A 151 -3.48 -6.61 2.38
N ILE A 152 -4.28 -7.45 3.05
CA ILE A 152 -4.93 -7.18 4.34
C ILE A 152 -4.69 -8.35 5.29
N ARG A 153 -4.19 -8.09 6.51
CA ARG A 153 -3.96 -9.11 7.54
C ARG A 153 -4.13 -8.59 8.97
N CYS A 154 -4.13 -9.52 9.91
CA CYS A 154 -4.05 -9.22 11.33
C CYS A 154 -2.59 -8.93 11.73
N LEU A 155 -2.31 -7.73 12.21
CA LEU A 155 -1.07 -7.39 12.91
C LEU A 155 -0.93 -8.30 14.13
N ASN A 156 0.27 -8.83 14.37
CA ASN A 156 0.54 -9.61 15.57
C ASN A 156 1.09 -8.71 16.67
N THR A 157 0.72 -8.98 17.92
CA THR A 157 1.25 -8.24 19.10
C THR A 157 2.64 -8.72 19.52
N ILE A 158 3.10 -9.85 18.97
CA ILE A 158 4.44 -10.40 19.18
C ILE A 158 5.45 -9.60 18.35
N ARG A 159 6.44 -9.01 19.01
CA ARG A 159 7.61 -8.39 18.37
C ARG A 159 8.73 -9.44 18.25
N LEU A 160 9.39 -9.52 17.09
CA LEU A 160 10.59 -10.37 16.97
C LEU A 160 11.74 -9.66 17.70
N ILE A 161 12.66 -10.41 18.31
CA ILE A 161 13.82 -9.87 19.03
C ILE A 161 15.15 -10.21 18.32
N THR A 162 15.16 -11.19 17.41
CA THR A 162 16.39 -11.63 16.71
C THR A 162 16.10 -11.97 15.26
N ARG A 163 16.83 -11.39 14.31
CA ARG A 163 16.71 -11.68 12.87
C ARG A 163 18.08 -11.84 12.21
N VAL A 164 18.20 -12.83 11.34
CA VAL A 164 19.42 -13.08 10.56
C VAL A 164 19.32 -12.34 9.23
N TYR A 165 19.96 -11.18 9.13
CA TYR A 165 19.97 -10.38 7.88
C TYR A 165 20.99 -10.87 6.85
N LEU A 166 22.06 -11.54 7.29
CA LEU A 166 23.14 -12.05 6.44
C LEU A 166 23.34 -13.54 6.73
N LYS A 167 23.26 -14.39 5.70
CA LYS A 167 23.37 -15.86 5.81
C LYS A 167 24.68 -16.39 6.42
N SER A 168 25.69 -15.52 6.60
CA SER A 168 27.04 -15.87 7.09
C SER A 168 27.46 -15.11 8.35
N GLN A 169 26.55 -14.38 9.02
CA GLN A 169 26.83 -13.73 10.30
C GLN A 169 25.90 -14.23 11.40
N PRO A 170 26.30 -14.15 12.68
CA PRO A 170 25.38 -14.37 13.81
C PRO A 170 24.14 -13.48 13.66
N GLY A 171 22.97 -14.02 14.00
CA GLY A 171 21.74 -13.24 13.98
C GLY A 171 21.87 -12.03 14.90
N GLN A 172 21.74 -10.83 14.34
CA GLN A 172 21.77 -9.62 15.15
C GLN A 172 20.41 -9.49 15.85
N MET A 173 20.45 -9.21 17.16
CA MET A 173 19.23 -8.92 17.89
C MET A 173 18.71 -7.56 17.44
N SER A 174 17.43 -7.50 17.11
CA SER A 174 16.75 -6.27 16.71
C SER A 174 15.26 -6.47 16.86
N LYS A 175 14.57 -5.48 17.41
CA LYS A 175 13.11 -5.48 17.53
C LYS A 175 12.47 -5.12 16.20
N GLU A 176 11.51 -5.92 15.77
CA GLU A 176 10.65 -5.63 14.62
C GLU A 176 9.19 -5.96 14.96
N VAL A 177 8.26 -5.23 14.34
CA VAL A 177 6.83 -5.53 14.41
C VAL A 177 6.52 -6.61 13.37
N ILE A 178 5.80 -7.67 13.76
CA ILE A 178 5.53 -8.82 12.88
C ILE A 178 4.07 -8.85 12.41
N ILE A 179 3.88 -9.18 11.14
CA ILE A 179 2.61 -9.70 10.60
C ILE A 179 2.83 -11.16 10.22
N LEU A 180 2.07 -12.07 10.82
CA LEU A 180 2.13 -13.50 10.52
C LEU A 180 0.94 -13.91 9.65
N SER A 181 1.18 -14.85 8.73
CA SER A 181 0.11 -15.59 8.08
C SER A 181 -0.67 -16.42 9.10
N ARG A 182 -1.97 -16.14 9.30
CA ARG A 182 -2.82 -16.88 10.26
C ARG A 182 -3.42 -18.16 9.68
N ASN A 183 -3.57 -18.27 8.36
CA ASN A 183 -4.13 -19.46 7.72
C ASN A 183 -3.57 -19.69 6.31
N SER A 184 -3.60 -20.94 5.86
CA SER A 184 -3.11 -21.36 4.54
C SER A 184 -3.96 -20.90 3.36
N LYS A 185 -5.12 -20.29 3.60
CA LYS A 185 -6.08 -19.87 2.56
C LYS A 185 -5.91 -18.42 2.12
N SER A 186 -5.20 -17.60 2.89
CA SER A 186 -5.12 -16.15 2.66
C SER A 186 -3.89 -15.72 1.84
N GLY A 187 -2.94 -16.63 1.59
CA GLY A 187 -1.70 -16.39 0.84
C GLY A 187 -0.58 -15.78 1.69
N ALA A 188 0.42 -15.16 1.05
CA ALA A 188 1.41 -14.30 1.72
C ALA A 188 0.84 -12.89 1.96
N PHE A 189 1.28 -12.20 3.03
CA PHE A 189 1.04 -10.76 3.18
C PHE A 189 2.02 -9.94 2.34
N SER A 190 3.27 -10.41 2.21
CA SER A 190 4.32 -9.70 1.48
C SER A 190 5.07 -10.59 0.50
N ARG A 191 5.60 -10.01 -0.57
CA ARG A 191 6.54 -10.67 -1.48
C ARG A 191 7.82 -9.84 -1.65
N PRO A 192 8.95 -10.46 -2.07
CA PRO A 192 10.15 -9.72 -2.45
C PRO A 192 9.82 -8.63 -3.47
N GLY A 193 10.16 -7.37 -3.16
CA GLY A 193 9.75 -6.19 -3.91
C GLY A 193 8.74 -5.29 -3.18
N ASP A 194 8.14 -5.74 -2.07
CA ASP A 194 7.28 -4.89 -1.23
C ASP A 194 8.04 -4.03 -0.21
N SER A 195 9.37 -4.15 -0.10
CA SER A 195 10.17 -3.38 0.86
C SER A 195 9.99 -1.87 0.68
N GLY A 196 9.85 -1.15 1.78
CA GLY A 196 9.49 0.28 1.80
C GLY A 196 7.98 0.55 1.79
N SER A 197 7.12 -0.45 1.56
CA SER A 197 5.66 -0.25 1.63
C SER A 197 5.24 0.25 3.01
N ALA A 198 4.45 1.32 3.03
CA ALA A 198 3.72 1.76 4.21
C ALA A 198 2.63 0.73 4.56
N VAL A 199 2.58 0.33 5.83
CA VAL A 199 1.52 -0.54 6.35
C VAL A 199 0.67 0.27 7.31
N ILE A 200 -0.62 0.42 7.02
CA ILE A 200 -1.58 1.16 7.86
C ILE A 200 -2.55 0.22 8.57
N ASP A 201 -3.21 0.67 9.62
CA ASP A 201 -4.47 0.07 10.06
C ASP A 201 -5.65 0.54 9.18
N GLY A 202 -6.83 -0.04 9.36
CA GLY A 202 -8.02 0.37 8.60
C GLY A 202 -8.36 1.87 8.68
N LYS A 203 -7.86 2.60 9.68
CA LYS A 203 -8.13 4.03 9.88
C LYS A 203 -7.12 4.93 9.19
N GLY A 204 -6.19 4.38 8.40
CA GLY A 204 -5.09 5.13 7.79
C GLY A 204 -3.95 5.42 8.77
N ARG A 205 -3.94 4.86 9.98
CA ARG A 205 -2.84 5.09 10.93
C ARG A 205 -1.67 4.21 10.54
N LEU A 206 -0.52 4.82 10.21
CA LEU A 206 0.70 4.11 9.88
C LEU A 206 1.13 3.20 11.05
N ALA A 207 1.35 1.93 10.76
CA ALA A 207 1.84 0.91 11.69
C ALA A 207 3.38 0.82 11.67
N GLY A 208 3.95 0.96 10.47
CA GLY A 208 5.38 0.87 10.22
C GLY A 208 5.70 0.77 8.73
N LEU A 209 6.99 0.75 8.43
CA LEU A 209 7.52 0.53 7.08
C LEU A 209 7.99 -0.91 6.94
N LEU A 210 7.65 -1.57 5.83
CA LEU A 210 8.03 -2.95 5.56
C LEU A 210 9.52 -3.08 5.26
N THR A 211 10.27 -3.80 6.10
CA THR A 211 11.72 -4.02 5.95
C THR A 211 12.07 -5.35 5.29
N GLY A 212 11.12 -6.29 5.24
CA GLY A 212 11.22 -7.53 4.46
C GLY A 212 10.30 -8.62 4.99
N GLY A 213 10.56 -9.85 4.62
CA GLY A 213 9.85 -11.02 5.12
C GLY A 213 10.73 -12.26 5.28
N ALA A 214 10.13 -13.33 5.78
CA ALA A 214 10.70 -14.68 5.89
C ALA A 214 9.57 -15.72 5.83
N GLY A 215 9.94 -16.98 5.60
CA GLY A 215 8.99 -18.09 5.47
C GLY A 215 9.11 -18.74 4.10
N ASP A 216 9.22 -20.08 4.06
CA ASP A 216 9.37 -20.84 2.82
C ASP A 216 8.02 -21.13 2.13
N THR A 217 6.90 -20.84 2.79
CA THR A 217 5.54 -21.08 2.28
C THR A 217 4.61 -19.93 2.64
N GLU A 218 3.51 -19.76 1.90
CA GLU A 218 2.49 -18.75 2.19
C GLU A 218 1.78 -18.94 3.54
N VAL A 219 1.84 -20.16 4.10
CA VAL A 219 1.32 -20.50 5.43
C VAL A 219 2.29 -20.11 6.55
N SER A 220 3.58 -20.01 6.24
CA SER A 220 4.65 -19.62 7.16
C SER A 220 5.20 -18.21 6.88
N ASP A 221 4.55 -17.44 5.98
CA ASP A 221 4.94 -16.06 5.66
C ASP A 221 4.86 -15.16 6.90
N CYS A 222 5.93 -14.40 7.06
CA CYS A 222 6.24 -13.57 8.21
C CYS A 222 6.82 -12.26 7.70
N THR A 223 6.05 -11.18 7.78
CA THR A 223 6.47 -9.84 7.33
C THR A 223 6.98 -9.04 8.52
N TYR A 224 8.09 -8.33 8.31
CA TYR A 224 8.74 -7.48 9.29
C TYR A 224 8.55 -6.00 8.97
N LEU A 225 8.20 -5.22 9.99
CA LEU A 225 8.10 -3.77 9.90
C LEU A 225 9.00 -3.09 10.94
N THR A 226 9.65 -1.99 10.55
CA THR A 226 10.16 -1.00 11.50
C THR A 226 8.98 -0.20 12.06
N SER A 227 8.88 -0.11 13.39
CA SER A 227 7.76 0.53 14.08
C SER A 227 7.65 2.03 13.77
N ILE A 228 6.44 2.53 13.51
CA ILE A 228 6.21 3.98 13.37
C ILE A 228 6.66 4.77 14.60
N ASN A 229 6.50 4.24 15.81
CA ASN A 229 6.89 4.94 17.04
C ASN A 229 8.41 5.11 17.15
N PHE A 230 9.17 4.20 16.54
CA PHE A 230 10.63 4.32 16.44
C PHE A 230 11.02 5.33 15.36
N LEU A 231 10.45 5.20 14.15
CA LEU A 231 10.68 6.16 13.05
C LEU A 231 10.35 7.61 13.46
N PHE A 232 9.26 7.82 14.20
CA PHE A 232 8.86 9.13 14.71
C PHE A 232 9.89 9.72 15.68
N LYS A 233 10.48 8.90 16.57
CA LYS A 233 11.57 9.32 17.46
C LYS A 233 12.81 9.72 16.64
N CYS A 234 13.26 8.87 15.73
CA CYS A 234 14.42 9.14 14.87
C CYS A 234 14.23 10.44 14.05
N ILE A 235 13.08 10.63 13.42
CA ILE A 235 12.75 11.83 12.62
C ILE A 235 12.80 13.10 13.50
N LEU A 236 12.27 13.04 14.72
CA LEU A 236 12.33 14.15 15.68
C LEU A 236 13.75 14.44 16.18
N GLU A 237 14.60 13.42 16.35
CA GLU A 237 16.01 13.61 16.73
C GLU A 237 16.78 14.41 15.67
N TYR A 238 16.47 14.21 14.39
CA TYR A 238 16.98 15.03 13.28
C TYR A 238 16.27 16.39 13.12
N SER A 239 15.33 16.74 14.02
CA SER A 239 14.53 17.98 13.97
C SER A 239 13.72 18.17 12.67
N LEU A 240 13.43 17.09 11.94
CA LEU A 240 12.70 17.13 10.68
C LEU A 240 11.20 17.17 10.91
N LYS A 241 10.50 18.07 10.22
CA LYS A 241 9.03 18.13 10.17
C LYS A 241 8.50 17.34 8.98
N ALA A 242 8.53 16.01 9.08
CA ALA A 242 7.87 15.15 8.10
C ALA A 242 6.39 14.94 8.45
N ASN A 243 5.49 15.03 7.46
CA ASN A 243 4.19 14.40 7.60
C ASN A 243 4.38 12.87 7.50
N LEU A 244 3.72 12.13 8.39
CA LEU A 244 3.85 10.67 8.53
C LEU A 244 2.51 9.94 8.55
N TYR A 245 1.41 10.68 8.41
CA TYR A 245 0.07 10.12 8.36
C TYR A 245 -0.46 10.21 6.92
N PRO A 246 -0.75 9.07 6.27
CA PRO A 246 -1.38 9.09 4.96
C PRO A 246 -2.82 9.59 5.06
N SER A 247 -3.22 10.37 4.06
CA SER A 247 -4.61 10.58 3.72
C SER A 247 -5.15 9.31 3.04
N LEU A 248 -6.40 8.97 3.35
CA LEU A 248 -7.17 7.89 2.72
C LEU A 248 -8.14 8.48 1.68
#